data_AF-A0A1I1HXJ5-F1
#
_entry.id   AF-A0A1I1HXJ5-F1
#
_cell.length_a   1.000
_cell.length_b   1.000
_cell.length_c   1.000
_cell.angle_alpha   90.00
_cell.angle_beta   90.00
_cell.angle_gamma   90.00
#
_symmetry.space_group_name_H-M   'P 1'
#
loop_
_entity.id
_entity.type
_entity.pdbx_description
1 polymer ?
#
loop_
_entity_poly.entity_id
_entity_poly.type
_entity_poly.pdbx_seq_one_letter_code
_entity_poly.pdbx_strand_id
1 'polypeptide(L)'
;MIHVRKIAGLLLVLALVFPLSASARGDLSAQRLVEGCTEVVTLYKARERSRLLAGQLSSMQQAVQAGYCIGVVQYYKSSNYCNRDWYEVATRIAMTEQLTGQSHFGLLRNACE
;
A
#
# COMPACT_ATOMS: atom_id res chain seq x y z
N MET A 1 35.63 35.26 8.29
CA MET A 1 34.54 35.15 9.30
C MET A 1 33.17 35.65 8.80
N ILE A 2 33.08 36.74 8.02
CA ILE A 2 31.80 37.30 7.53
C ILE A 2 31.06 36.37 6.54
N HIS A 3 31.77 35.67 5.67
CA HIS A 3 31.15 34.72 4.71
C HIS A 3 30.48 33.53 5.39
N VAL A 4 31.06 33.01 6.48
CA VAL A 4 30.52 31.87 7.23
C VAL A 4 29.21 32.24 7.93
N ARG A 5 29.09 33.47 8.46
CA ARG A 5 27.85 33.98 9.08
C ARG A 5 26.71 34.15 8.07
N LYS A 6 27.03 34.57 6.84
CA LYS A 6 26.04 34.69 5.74
C LYS A 6 25.54 33.32 5.27
N ILE A 7 26.44 32.35 5.14
CA ILE A 7 26.09 30.97 4.76
C ILE A 7 25.24 30.32 5.86
N ALA A 8 25.61 30.47 7.13
CA ALA A 8 24.82 29.98 8.25
C ALA A 8 23.42 30.61 8.31
N GLY A 9 23.32 31.92 8.07
CA GLY A 9 22.03 32.62 8.00
C GLY A 9 21.16 32.14 6.84
N LEU A 10 21.73 31.91 5.67
CA LEU A 10 21.02 31.41 4.50
C LEU A 10 20.48 29.98 4.73
N LEU A 11 21.27 29.11 5.36
CA LEU A 11 20.86 27.75 5.72
C LEU A 11 19.73 27.74 6.75
N LEU A 12 19.76 28.67 7.72
CA LEU A 12 18.71 28.81 8.73
C LEU A 12 17.38 29.27 8.10
N VAL A 13 17.42 30.22 7.17
CA VAL A 13 16.22 30.68 6.45
C VAL A 13 15.66 29.57 5.57
N LEU A 14 16.51 28.79 4.90
CA LEU A 14 16.07 27.66 4.07
C LEU A 14 15.38 26.57 4.88
N ALA A 15 15.79 26.33 6.12
CA ALA A 15 15.14 25.35 7.01
C ALA A 15 13.73 25.79 7.47
N LEU A 16 13.48 27.10 7.58
CA LEU A 16 12.19 27.65 8.04
C LEU A 16 11.10 27.62 6.96
N VAL A 17 11.47 27.52 5.68
CA VAL A 17 10.53 27.45 4.56
C VAL A 17 10.15 26.03 4.15
N PHE A 18 10.65 24.98 4.83
CA PHE A 18 10.15 23.62 4.63
C PHE A 18 8.87 23.42 5.46
N PRO A 19 7.67 23.37 4.84
CA PRO A 19 6.48 22.94 5.56
C PRO A 19 6.69 21.48 6.00
N LEU A 20 6.61 21.22 7.30
CA LEU A 20 6.41 19.87 7.82
C LEU A 20 4.99 19.44 7.46
N SER A 21 4.79 18.99 6.23
CA SER A 21 3.52 18.43 5.77
C SER A 21 3.31 17.06 6.40
N ALA A 22 2.86 17.02 7.66
CA ALA A 22 2.39 15.80 8.30
C ALA A 22 0.96 15.50 7.83
N SER A 23 0.82 14.83 6.68
CA SER A 23 -0.48 14.33 6.24
C SER A 23 -0.86 13.07 7.03
N ALA A 24 -2.08 13.04 7.57
CA ALA A 24 -2.65 11.84 8.18
C ALA A 24 -2.81 10.77 7.08
N ARG A 25 -1.94 9.76 7.06
CA ARG A 25 -1.83 8.74 5.98
C ARG A 25 -2.93 7.66 6.02
N GLY A 26 -3.96 7.81 6.87
CA GLY A 26 -4.98 6.79 7.11
C GLY A 26 -5.71 6.35 5.84
N ASP A 27 -6.34 7.29 5.14
CA ASP A 27 -7.10 6.99 3.92
C ASP A 27 -6.21 6.51 2.77
N LEU A 28 -5.01 7.09 2.62
CA LEU A 28 -4.05 6.68 1.60
C LEU A 28 -3.56 5.23 1.81
N SER A 29 -3.47 4.78 3.06
CA SER A 29 -3.06 3.41 3.38
C SER A 29 -4.14 2.38 3.06
N ALA A 30 -5.41 2.73 3.24
CA ALA A 30 -6.55 1.90 2.89
C ALA A 30 -6.69 1.78 1.36
N GLN A 31 -6.66 2.91 0.65
CA GLN A 31 -6.69 2.94 -0.80
C GLN A 31 -5.54 2.13 -1.42
N ARG A 32 -4.30 2.32 -0.93
CA ARG A 32 -3.14 1.55 -1.42
C ARG A 32 -3.32 0.05 -1.23
N LEU A 33 -3.96 -0.37 -0.14
CA LEU A 33 -4.23 -1.78 0.11
C LEU A 33 -5.26 -2.34 -0.88
N VAL A 34 -6.35 -1.61 -1.15
CA VAL A 34 -7.36 -1.98 -2.15
C VAL A 34 -6.74 -2.09 -3.55
N GLU A 35 -5.97 -1.08 -3.96
CA GLU A 35 -5.23 -1.08 -5.24
C GLU A 35 -4.29 -2.27 -5.33
N GLY A 36 -3.48 -2.51 -4.29
CA GLY A 36 -2.56 -3.64 -4.24
C GLY A 36 -3.26 -5.00 -4.35
N CYS A 37 -4.38 -5.17 -3.67
CA CYS A 37 -5.13 -6.42 -3.73
C CYS A 37 -5.88 -6.59 -5.05
N THR A 38 -6.30 -5.49 -5.69
CA THR A 38 -6.82 -5.49 -7.06
C THR A 38 -5.78 -5.99 -8.06
N GLU A 39 -4.52 -5.57 -7.91
CA GLU A 39 -3.42 -6.07 -8.74
C GLU A 39 -3.17 -7.56 -8.52
N VAL A 40 -3.21 -8.05 -7.27
CA VAL A 40 -3.11 -9.51 -6.98
C VAL A 40 -4.17 -10.30 -7.74
N VAL A 41 -5.44 -9.92 -7.62
CA VAL A 41 -6.56 -10.63 -8.29
C VAL A 41 -6.41 -10.57 -9.81
N THR A 42 -5.98 -9.43 -10.35
CA THR A 42 -5.75 -9.26 -11.79
C THR A 42 -4.64 -10.16 -12.30
N LEU A 43 -3.50 -10.22 -11.59
CA LEU A 43 -2.38 -11.09 -11.93
C LEU A 43 -2.75 -12.58 -11.83
N TYR A 44 -3.52 -12.98 -10.82
CA TYR A 44 -3.96 -14.37 -10.67
C TYR A 44 -4.95 -14.79 -11.77
N LYS A 45 -5.93 -13.95 -12.11
CA LYS A 45 -6.81 -14.18 -13.27
C LYS A 45 -6.03 -14.30 -14.58
N ALA A 46 -5.00 -13.45 -14.77
CA ALA A 46 -4.11 -13.54 -15.92
C ALA A 46 -3.30 -14.83 -15.92
N ARG A 47 -2.82 -15.29 -14.75
CA ARG A 47 -2.05 -16.53 -14.60
C ARG A 47 -2.87 -17.77 -14.87
N GLU A 48 -4.14 -17.81 -14.47
CA GLU A 48 -5.06 -18.90 -14.84
C GLU A 48 -5.29 -18.96 -16.35
N ARG A 49 -5.48 -17.80 -17.00
CA ARG A 49 -5.73 -17.71 -18.44
C ARG A 49 -4.48 -17.90 -19.31
N SER A 50 -3.30 -17.61 -18.77
CA SER A 50 -2.03 -17.55 -19.52
C SER A 50 -0.85 -17.95 -18.64
N ARG A 51 -0.89 -19.17 -18.09
CA ARG A 51 0.04 -19.76 -17.08
C ARG A 51 1.54 -19.49 -17.29
N LEU A 52 1.95 -19.09 -18.48
CA LEU A 52 3.32 -18.82 -18.90
C LEU A 52 3.69 -17.32 -18.98
N LEU A 53 2.73 -16.39 -19.03
CA LEU A 53 2.98 -14.98 -19.39
C LEU A 53 2.67 -13.97 -18.28
N ALA A 54 1.92 -14.32 -17.23
CA ALA A 54 1.50 -13.35 -16.21
C ALA A 54 2.67 -12.71 -15.44
N GLY A 55 3.75 -13.46 -15.19
CA GLY A 55 4.97 -12.92 -14.57
C GLY A 55 5.86 -12.12 -15.53
N GLN A 56 5.63 -12.23 -16.84
CA GLN A 56 6.39 -11.50 -17.87
C GLN A 56 5.65 -10.24 -18.37
N LEU A 57 4.32 -10.21 -18.25
CA LEU A 57 3.46 -9.11 -18.71
C LEU A 57 3.13 -8.09 -17.62
N SER A 58 3.42 -8.38 -16.35
CA SER A 58 3.19 -7.42 -15.26
C SER A 58 4.20 -6.29 -15.31
N SER A 59 3.74 -5.04 -15.21
CA SER A 59 4.65 -3.92 -15.02
C SER A 59 5.30 -3.96 -13.62
N MET A 60 6.45 -3.31 -13.46
CA MET A 60 7.14 -3.23 -12.15
C MET A 60 6.24 -2.60 -11.07
N GLN A 61 5.42 -1.62 -11.44
CA GLN A 61 4.50 -0.95 -10.51
C GLN A 61 3.44 -1.92 -9.96
N GLN A 62 2.87 -2.75 -10.84
CA GLN A 62 1.88 -3.76 -10.47
C GLN A 62 2.49 -4.84 -9.56
N ALA A 63 3.72 -5.28 -9.85
CA ALA A 63 4.42 -6.24 -9.01
C ALA A 63 4.66 -5.69 -7.59
N VAL A 64 5.04 -4.42 -7.46
CA VAL A 64 5.22 -3.76 -6.16
C VAL A 64 3.90 -3.64 -5.41
N GLN A 65 2.83 -3.21 -6.07
CA GLN A 65 1.49 -3.10 -5.47
C GLN A 65 0.94 -4.46 -5.03
N ALA A 66 1.08 -5.50 -5.88
CA ALA A 66 0.68 -6.85 -5.54
C ALA A 66 1.49 -7.40 -4.35
N GLY A 67 2.80 -7.17 -4.33
CA GLY A 67 3.67 -7.52 -3.22
C GLY A 67 3.26 -6.85 -1.90
N TYR A 68 2.84 -5.58 -1.94
CA TYR A 68 2.32 -4.87 -0.78
C TYR A 68 1.08 -5.55 -0.18
N CYS A 69 0.07 -5.89 -1.00
CA CYS A 69 -1.12 -6.60 -0.52
C CYS A 69 -0.77 -7.97 0.08
N ILE A 70 0.06 -8.76 -0.62
CA ILE A 70 0.48 -10.09 -0.14
C ILE A 70 1.17 -9.98 1.23
N GLY A 71 2.11 -9.05 1.38
CA GLY A 71 2.84 -8.86 2.62
C GLY A 71 1.93 -8.44 3.77
N VAL A 72 1.06 -7.47 3.54
CA VAL A 72 0.12 -6.97 4.56
C VAL A 72 -0.85 -8.07 4.99
N VAL A 73 -1.48 -8.77 4.05
CA VAL A 73 -2.47 -9.82 4.35
C VAL A 73 -1.81 -10.95 5.12
N GLN A 74 -0.63 -11.41 4.70
CA GLN A 74 0.08 -12.48 5.40
C GLN A 74 0.52 -12.06 6.80
N TYR A 75 1.03 -10.83 6.96
CA TYR A 75 1.36 -10.30 8.28
C TYR A 75 0.10 -10.24 9.17
N TYR A 76 -1.01 -9.71 8.67
CA TYR A 76 -2.26 -9.63 9.42
C TYR A 76 -2.73 -11.00 9.87
N LYS A 77 -2.73 -11.99 8.98
CA LYS A 77 -3.11 -13.38 9.30
C LYS A 77 -2.16 -14.03 10.29
N SER A 78 -0.88 -13.71 10.26
CA SER A 78 0.09 -14.23 11.23
C SER A 78 -0.10 -13.61 12.62
N SER A 79 -0.57 -12.37 12.69
CA SER A 79 -0.75 -11.63 13.95
C SER A 79 -2.15 -11.72 14.55
N ASN A 80 -3.14 -12.21 13.79
CA ASN A 80 -4.54 -12.28 14.19
C ASN A 80 -5.11 -13.66 13.86
N TYR A 81 -6.14 -14.12 14.59
CA TYR A 81 -6.80 -15.38 14.28
C TYR A 81 -7.62 -15.24 12.99
N CYS A 82 -7.02 -15.64 11.86
CA CYS A 82 -7.62 -15.55 10.54
C CYS A 82 -7.43 -16.85 9.74
N ASN A 83 -8.43 -17.72 9.75
CA ASN A 83 -8.35 -19.05 9.12
C ASN A 83 -8.64 -19.07 7.62
N ARG A 84 -9.03 -17.93 7.04
CA ARG A 84 -9.34 -17.81 5.60
C ARG A 84 -8.08 -17.88 4.76
N ASP A 85 -8.18 -18.40 3.54
CA ASP A 85 -7.04 -18.38 2.62
C ASP A 85 -6.58 -16.93 2.33
N TRP A 86 -5.27 -16.73 2.17
CA TRP A 86 -4.73 -15.37 2.00
C TRP A 86 -5.21 -14.74 0.68
N TYR A 87 -5.42 -15.54 -0.36
CA TYR A 87 -5.94 -15.06 -1.64
C TYR A 87 -7.43 -14.75 -1.54
N GLU A 88 -8.19 -15.49 -0.74
CA GLU A 88 -9.59 -15.16 -0.44
C GLU A 88 -9.69 -13.81 0.29
N VAL A 89 -8.86 -13.56 1.30
CA VAL A 89 -8.79 -12.28 2.00
C VAL A 89 -8.43 -11.14 1.03
N ALA A 90 -7.41 -11.33 0.19
CA ALA A 90 -7.04 -10.34 -0.83
C ALA A 90 -8.19 -10.07 -1.82
N THR A 91 -8.92 -11.11 -2.22
CA THR A 91 -10.07 -10.97 -3.13
C THR A 91 -11.20 -10.15 -2.51
N ARG A 92 -11.51 -10.36 -1.23
CA ARG A 92 -12.52 -9.58 -0.50
C ARG A 92 -12.15 -8.11 -0.36
N ILE A 93 -10.87 -7.83 -0.08
CA ILE A 93 -10.36 -6.45 -0.01
C ILE A 93 -10.47 -5.77 -1.39
N ALA A 94 -10.11 -6.46 -2.47
CA ALA A 94 -10.21 -5.93 -3.84
C ALA A 94 -11.65 -5.65 -4.28
N MET A 95 -12.63 -6.36 -3.73
CA MET A 95 -14.06 -6.15 -4.01
C MET A 95 -14.68 -5.02 -3.17
N THR A 96 -13.93 -4.43 -2.25
CA THR A 96 -14.45 -3.32 -1.43
C THR A 96 -14.48 -2.05 -2.28
N GLU A 97 -15.68 -1.54 -2.58
CA GLU A 97 -15.83 -0.20 -3.14
C GLU A 97 -15.34 0.80 -2.09
N GLN A 98 -14.27 1.52 -2.40
CA GLN A 98 -13.59 2.52 -1.57
C GLN A 98 -14.50 3.20 -0.54
N LEU A 99 -14.61 2.63 0.66
CA LEU A 99 -15.40 3.21 1.75
C LEU A 99 -14.57 4.33 2.35
N THR A 100 -14.88 5.56 1.97
CA THR A 100 -14.38 6.77 2.61
C THR A 100 -14.47 6.61 4.14
N GLY A 101 -13.32 6.62 4.83
CA GLY A 101 -13.24 6.51 6.28
C GLY A 101 -12.91 5.12 6.85
N GLN A 102 -12.68 4.08 6.03
CA GLN A 102 -12.13 2.82 6.55
C GLN A 102 -10.61 2.87 6.69
N SER A 103 -10.11 2.45 7.85
CA SER A 103 -8.67 2.28 8.06
C SER A 103 -8.17 1.01 7.38
N HIS A 104 -6.87 0.98 7.07
CA HIS A 104 -6.13 -0.19 6.62
C HIS A 104 -6.42 -1.45 7.46
N PHE A 105 -6.49 -1.31 8.79
CA PHE A 105 -6.80 -2.41 9.70
C PHE A 105 -8.28 -2.84 9.61
N GLY A 106 -9.20 -1.88 9.41
CA GLY A 106 -10.62 -2.16 9.23
C GLY A 106 -10.89 -3.05 8.02
N LEU A 107 -10.24 -2.75 6.89
CA LEU A 107 -10.33 -3.58 5.68
C LEU A 107 -9.86 -5.02 5.93
N LEU A 108 -8.73 -5.20 6.62
CA LEU A 108 -8.17 -6.52 6.92
C LEU A 108 -9.06 -7.31 7.88
N ARG A 109 -9.62 -6.66 8.91
CA ARG A 109 -10.55 -7.28 9.85
C ARG A 109 -11.80 -7.76 9.13
N ASN A 110 -12.46 -6.88 8.39
CA ASN A 110 -13.70 -7.20 7.68
C ASN A 110 -13.50 -8.29 6.62
N ALA A 111 -12.34 -8.29 5.93
CA ALA A 111 -12.04 -9.33 4.94
C ALA A 111 -11.75 -10.69 5.57
N CYS A 112 -11.40 -10.73 6.85
CA CYS A 112 -11.10 -11.96 7.59
C CYS A 112 -12.36 -12.63 8.18
N GLU A 113 -13.38 -11.86 8.55
CA GLU A 113 -14.68 -12.32 9.06
C GLU A 113 -15.55 -12.95 7.96
#